data_AF-A0A387HKK3-F1
#
_entry.id   AF-A0A387HKK3-F1
#
_cell.length_a   1.000
_cell.length_b   1.000
_cell.length_c   1.000
_cell.angle_alpha   90.00
_cell.angle_beta   90.00
_cell.angle_gamma   90.00
#
_symmetry.space_group_name_H-M   'P 1'
#
loop_
_entity.id
_entity.type
_entity.pdbx_description
1 polymer ?
#
loop_
_entity_poly.entity_id
_entity_poly.type
_entity_poly.pdbx_seq_one_letter_code
_entity_poly.pdbx_strand_id
1 'polypeptide(L)'
;MTSEAISLDPDEKVDLWRQRYFEAQAAAEEFVLGEHGEEGLAGWVEANSRITAELLRAQRPDGVSATDHFMTRLQRQLMLYDSDVSTEVEPTGTVLRNVDCGILRYRKKAARDGVVLTFKSPCGYCQDLNTAIATRYVEPDVKVSCEQAGDGCTWRAE
;
A
#
# COMPACT_ATOMS: atom_id res chain seq x y z
N MET A 1 16.11 27.09 28.44
CA MET A 1 14.94 27.42 27.62
C MET A 1 14.25 26.12 27.27
N THR A 2 13.26 25.73 28.05
CA THR A 2 12.39 24.59 27.71
C THR A 2 11.49 25.06 26.59
N SER A 3 11.76 24.59 25.37
CA SER A 3 10.86 24.74 24.24
C SER A 3 9.49 24.19 24.65
N GLU A 4 8.49 25.06 24.76
CA GLU A 4 7.11 24.64 24.88
C GLU A 4 6.79 23.83 23.62
N ALA A 5 6.59 22.51 23.78
CA ALA A 5 6.24 21.67 22.65
C ALA A 5 4.92 22.17 22.07
N ILE A 6 4.97 22.75 20.88
CA ILE A 6 3.79 23.18 20.14
C ILE A 6 2.91 21.94 19.97
N SER A 7 1.75 21.94 20.64
CA SER A 7 0.78 20.86 20.50
C SER A 7 0.11 21.00 19.14
N LEU A 8 0.55 20.20 18.17
CA LEU A 8 -0.11 20.08 16.86
C LEU A 8 -1.56 19.62 17.04
N ASP A 9 -2.43 20.08 16.15
CA ASP A 9 -3.80 19.56 16.04
C ASP A 9 -3.77 18.06 15.65
N PRO A 10 -4.80 17.26 16.00
CA PRO A 10 -4.89 15.86 15.59
C PRO A 10 -4.69 15.60 14.09
N ASP A 11 -5.25 16.43 13.21
CA ASP A 11 -5.16 16.27 11.76
C ASP A 11 -3.72 16.58 11.28
N GLU A 12 -3.12 17.68 11.76
CA GLU A 12 -1.69 17.97 11.57
C GLU A 12 -0.77 16.83 12.02
N LYS A 13 -1.11 16.15 13.14
CA LYS A 13 -0.35 14.99 13.61
C LYS A 13 -0.48 13.81 12.64
N VAL A 14 -1.68 13.54 12.14
CA VAL A 14 -1.94 12.46 11.17
C VAL A 14 -1.17 12.71 9.87
N ASP A 15 -1.20 13.94 9.36
CA ASP A 15 -0.49 14.32 8.14
C ASP A 15 1.03 14.21 8.31
N LEU A 16 1.56 14.66 9.45
CA LEU A 16 2.98 14.50 9.75
C LEU A 16 3.38 13.01 9.82
N TRP A 17 2.57 12.16 10.48
CA TRP A 17 2.83 10.72 10.53
C TRP A 17 2.79 10.06 9.17
N ARG A 18 1.81 10.44 8.33
CA ARG A 18 1.68 9.96 6.95
C ARG A 18 2.93 10.32 6.13
N GLN A 19 3.40 11.58 6.23
CA GLN A 19 4.63 12.02 5.60
C GLN A 19 5.84 11.21 6.08
N ARG A 20 6.02 11.03 7.40
CA ARG A 20 7.17 10.29 7.95
C ARG A 20 7.18 8.81 7.57
N TYR A 21 6.01 8.17 7.56
CA TYR A 21 5.89 6.80 7.09
C TYR A 21 6.31 6.69 5.62
N PHE A 22 5.82 7.62 4.79
CA PHE A 22 6.17 7.64 3.37
C PHE A 22 7.67 7.86 3.14
N GLU A 23 8.27 8.84 3.83
CA GLU A 23 9.72 9.11 3.74
C GLU A 23 10.54 7.89 4.17
N ALA A 24 10.18 7.23 5.26
CA ALA A 24 10.86 6.03 5.73
C ALA A 24 10.73 4.87 4.72
N GLN A 25 9.55 4.68 4.13
CA GLN A 25 9.33 3.66 3.11
C GLN A 25 10.18 3.96 1.86
N ALA A 26 10.18 5.20 1.38
CA ALA A 26 10.98 5.60 0.21
C ALA A 26 12.49 5.41 0.45
N ALA A 27 12.99 5.76 1.65
CA ALA A 27 14.39 5.58 2.01
C ALA A 27 14.78 4.09 2.08
N ALA A 28 13.90 3.24 2.62
CA ALA A 28 14.13 1.80 2.64
C ALA A 28 14.13 1.20 1.22
N GLU A 29 13.19 1.62 0.37
CA GLU A 29 13.13 1.23 -1.05
C GLU A 29 14.44 1.62 -1.76
N GLU A 30 14.90 2.87 -1.59
CA GLU A 30 16.14 3.39 -2.21
C GLU A 30 17.37 2.64 -1.72
N PHE A 31 17.50 2.41 -0.42
CA PHE A 31 18.61 1.67 0.17
C PHE A 31 18.67 0.23 -0.38
N VAL A 32 17.55 -0.50 -0.35
CA VAL A 32 17.50 -1.88 -0.82
C VAL A 32 17.84 -1.97 -2.31
N LEU A 33 17.27 -1.09 -3.13
CA LEU A 33 17.55 -1.09 -4.57
C LEU A 33 19.00 -0.69 -4.86
N GLY A 34 19.55 0.29 -4.14
CA GLY A 34 20.91 0.78 -4.33
C GLY A 34 21.97 -0.26 -3.95
N GLU A 35 21.80 -0.94 -2.82
CA GLU A 35 22.80 -1.88 -2.28
C GLU A 35 22.62 -3.31 -2.81
N HIS A 36 21.40 -3.70 -3.17
CA HIS A 36 21.06 -5.10 -3.49
C HIS A 36 20.32 -5.27 -4.83
N GLY A 37 20.06 -4.19 -5.56
CA GLY A 37 19.39 -4.24 -6.87
C GLY A 37 17.97 -4.82 -6.81
N GLU A 38 17.49 -5.26 -7.98
CA GLU A 38 16.14 -5.83 -8.13
C GLU A 38 15.96 -7.14 -7.32
N GLU A 39 17.03 -7.92 -7.12
CA GLU A 39 16.99 -9.13 -6.29
C GLU A 39 16.73 -8.78 -4.82
N GLY A 40 17.38 -7.73 -4.32
CA GLY A 40 17.10 -7.20 -2.99
C GLY A 40 15.65 -6.76 -2.82
N LEU A 41 15.10 -6.09 -3.83
CA LEU A 41 13.69 -5.67 -3.82
C LEU A 41 12.75 -6.86 -3.80
N ALA A 42 13.03 -7.90 -4.58
CA ALA A 42 12.26 -9.14 -4.54
C ALA A 42 12.33 -9.82 -3.16
N GLY A 43 13.52 -9.88 -2.55
CA GLY A 43 13.70 -10.39 -1.18
C GLY A 43 12.96 -9.55 -0.14
N TRP A 44 12.89 -8.23 -0.34
CA TRP A 44 12.12 -7.32 0.50
C TRP A 44 10.61 -7.56 0.37
N VAL A 45 10.08 -7.71 -0.84
CA VAL A 45 8.67 -8.08 -1.10
C VAL A 45 8.34 -9.43 -0.43
N GLU A 46 9.22 -10.41 -0.55
CA GLU A 46 9.07 -11.73 0.07
C GLU A 46 8.95 -11.63 1.61
N ALA A 47 9.90 -10.93 2.24
CA ALA A 47 9.91 -10.75 3.69
C ALA A 47 8.68 -9.97 4.19
N ASN A 48 8.37 -8.85 3.54
CA ASN A 48 7.30 -7.95 3.95
C ASN A 48 5.91 -8.60 3.76
N SER A 49 5.72 -9.32 2.65
CA SER A 49 4.46 -10.03 2.41
C SER A 49 4.22 -11.16 3.41
N ARG A 50 5.26 -11.91 3.78
CA ARG A 50 5.17 -12.94 4.83
C ARG A 50 4.78 -12.34 6.18
N ILE A 51 5.49 -11.30 6.63
CA ILE A 51 5.22 -10.62 7.91
C ILE A 51 3.80 -10.05 7.92
N THR A 52 3.41 -9.37 6.84
CA THR A 52 2.08 -8.77 6.74
C THR A 52 0.99 -9.84 6.75
N ALA A 53 1.15 -10.94 6.04
CA ALA A 53 0.19 -12.05 6.07
C ALA A 53 0.04 -12.65 7.48
N GLU A 54 1.13 -12.82 8.23
CA GLU A 54 1.09 -13.26 9.63
C GLU A 54 0.31 -12.27 10.51
N LEU A 55 0.56 -10.96 10.36
CA LEU A 55 -0.19 -9.92 11.07
C LEU A 55 -1.68 -9.93 10.72
N LEU A 56 -2.03 -10.07 9.44
CA LEU A 56 -3.42 -10.14 9.01
C LEU A 56 -4.15 -11.37 9.55
N ARG A 57 -3.46 -12.51 9.70
CA ARG A 57 -4.05 -13.68 10.37
C ARG A 57 -4.35 -13.40 11.83
N ALA A 58 -3.41 -12.75 12.53
CA ALA A 58 -3.57 -12.42 13.96
C ALA A 58 -4.65 -11.35 14.21
N GLN A 59 -4.90 -10.47 13.24
CA GLN A 59 -5.82 -9.34 13.36
C GLN A 59 -7.20 -9.57 12.71
N ARG A 60 -7.40 -10.71 12.03
CA ARG A 60 -8.65 -10.97 11.32
C ARG A 60 -9.81 -11.02 12.31
N PRO A 61 -10.86 -10.19 12.14
CA PRO A 61 -12.04 -10.28 12.99
C PRO A 61 -12.75 -11.62 12.82
N ASP A 62 -13.37 -12.12 13.89
CA ASP A 62 -14.17 -13.36 13.85
C ASP A 62 -15.32 -13.23 12.85
N GLY A 63 -15.53 -14.29 12.06
CA GLY A 63 -16.61 -14.35 11.06
C GLY A 63 -16.35 -13.58 9.75
N VAL A 64 -15.19 -12.94 9.60
CA VAL A 64 -14.78 -12.26 8.36
C VAL A 64 -13.90 -13.19 7.52
N SER A 65 -14.14 -13.28 6.22
CA SER A 65 -13.29 -14.05 5.29
C SER A 65 -11.89 -13.42 5.18
N ALA A 66 -10.87 -14.19 4.77
CA ALA A 66 -9.55 -13.61 4.52
C ALA A 66 -9.60 -12.62 3.35
N THR A 67 -10.35 -12.93 2.31
CA THR A 67 -10.57 -12.05 1.15
C THR A 67 -11.21 -10.72 1.56
N ASP A 68 -12.32 -10.72 2.31
CA ASP A 68 -12.98 -9.46 2.73
C ASP A 68 -12.06 -8.63 3.63
N HIS A 69 -11.34 -9.29 4.53
CA HIS A 69 -10.39 -8.60 5.40
C HIS A 69 -9.24 -7.98 4.59
N PHE A 70 -8.69 -8.71 3.62
CA PHE A 70 -7.64 -8.21 2.73
C PHE A 70 -8.11 -7.00 1.91
N MET A 71 -9.28 -7.11 1.26
CA MET A 71 -9.83 -6.04 0.43
C MET A 71 -10.16 -4.80 1.25
N THR A 72 -10.74 -4.98 2.44
CA THR A 72 -11.00 -3.88 3.38
C THR A 72 -9.71 -3.21 3.85
N ARG A 73 -8.66 -3.99 4.16
CA ARG A 73 -7.35 -3.46 4.55
C ARG A 73 -6.72 -2.65 3.42
N LEU A 74 -6.77 -3.16 2.19
CA LEU A 74 -6.23 -2.48 1.01
C LEU A 74 -6.96 -1.16 0.76
N GLN A 75 -8.29 -1.15 0.82
CA GLN A 75 -9.10 0.07 0.73
C GLN A 75 -8.68 1.09 1.79
N ARG A 76 -8.57 0.67 3.06
CA ARG A 76 -8.14 1.54 4.16
C ARG A 76 -6.75 2.11 3.95
N GLN A 77 -5.79 1.32 3.46
CA GLN A 77 -4.46 1.82 3.15
C GLN A 77 -4.51 2.91 2.08
N LEU A 78 -5.31 2.72 1.03
CA LEU A 78 -5.45 3.72 -0.05
C LEU A 78 -6.11 5.01 0.45
N MET A 79 -7.12 4.90 1.32
CA MET A 79 -7.77 6.05 1.96
C MET A 79 -6.82 6.85 2.87
N LEU A 80 -5.81 6.21 3.49
CA LEU A 80 -4.78 6.93 4.26
C LEU A 80 -3.96 7.92 3.42
N TYR A 81 -4.08 7.90 2.10
CA TYR A 81 -3.40 8.84 1.21
C TYR A 81 -4.39 9.71 0.42
N ASP A 82 -5.64 9.78 0.87
CA ASP A 82 -6.73 10.49 0.19
C ASP A 82 -6.90 10.02 -1.27
N SER A 83 -6.83 8.70 -1.48
CA SER A 83 -7.16 8.10 -2.78
C SER A 83 -8.67 8.07 -2.98
N ASP A 84 -9.12 8.26 -4.22
CA ASP A 84 -10.53 8.08 -4.60
C ASP A 84 -10.77 6.59 -4.88
N VAL A 85 -11.32 5.89 -3.88
CA VAL A 85 -11.46 4.43 -3.88
C VAL A 85 -12.89 3.98 -3.58
N SER A 86 -13.42 3.09 -4.41
CA SER A 86 -14.67 2.38 -4.20
C SER A 86 -14.46 0.87 -4.14
N THR A 87 -15.42 0.15 -3.57
CA THR A 87 -15.42 -1.32 -3.54
C THR A 87 -16.81 -1.82 -3.84
N GLU A 88 -16.91 -2.79 -4.73
CA GLU A 88 -18.15 -3.39 -5.21
C GLU A 88 -18.03 -4.90 -5.08
N VAL A 89 -19.09 -5.54 -4.58
CA VAL A 89 -19.20 -7.00 -4.57
C VAL A 89 -19.90 -7.41 -5.86
N GLU A 90 -19.19 -8.16 -6.69
CA GLU A 90 -19.66 -8.74 -7.95
C GLU A 90 -19.91 -10.25 -7.77
N PRO A 91 -20.68 -10.91 -8.65
CA PRO A 91 -20.95 -12.35 -8.52
C PRO A 91 -19.70 -13.23 -8.52
N THR A 92 -18.63 -12.77 -9.18
CA THR A 92 -17.35 -13.48 -9.29
C THR A 92 -16.40 -13.16 -8.14
N GLY A 93 -16.67 -12.14 -7.32
CA GLY A 93 -15.73 -11.71 -6.29
C GLY A 93 -15.85 -10.25 -5.90
N THR A 94 -14.82 -9.72 -5.24
CA THR A 94 -14.78 -8.29 -4.84
C THR A 94 -13.91 -7.49 -5.79
N VAL A 95 -14.40 -6.34 -6.23
CA VAL A 95 -13.65 -5.40 -7.07
C VAL A 95 -13.47 -4.07 -6.34
N LEU A 96 -12.21 -3.68 -6.17
CA LEU A 96 -11.82 -2.38 -5.64
C LEU A 96 -11.30 -1.50 -6.77
N ARG A 97 -11.92 -0.34 -6.96
CA ARG A 97 -11.53 0.64 -7.99
C ARG A 97 -10.94 1.85 -7.30
N ASN A 98 -9.68 2.13 -7.58
CA ASN A 98 -8.99 3.34 -7.17
C ASN A 98 -8.81 4.21 -8.41
N VAL A 99 -9.59 5.28 -8.56
CA VAL A 99 -9.59 6.10 -9.79
C VAL A 99 -8.54 7.21 -9.75
N ASP A 100 -8.20 7.70 -8.56
CA ASP A 100 -7.12 8.66 -8.32
C ASP A 100 -6.29 8.22 -7.10
N CYS A 101 -5.14 7.61 -7.36
CA CYS A 101 -4.27 7.08 -6.33
C CYS A 101 -3.47 8.20 -5.65
N GLY A 102 -3.79 8.48 -4.39
CA GLY A 102 -3.13 9.51 -3.60
C GLY A 102 -1.62 9.28 -3.39
N ILE A 103 -1.20 8.02 -3.29
CA ILE A 103 0.23 7.64 -3.22
C ILE A 103 0.96 8.02 -4.51
N LEU A 104 0.36 7.70 -5.66
CA LEU A 104 0.92 8.04 -6.97
C LEU A 104 0.94 9.55 -7.17
N ARG A 105 -0.15 10.25 -6.82
CA ARG A 105 -0.26 11.70 -6.88
C ARG A 105 0.82 12.38 -6.04
N TYR A 106 1.03 11.91 -4.81
CA TYR A 106 2.08 12.38 -3.91
C TYR A 106 3.48 12.20 -4.54
N ARG A 107 3.79 11.00 -5.04
CA ARG A 107 5.09 10.72 -5.67
C ARG A 107 5.33 11.55 -6.92
N LYS A 108 4.30 11.72 -7.78
CA LYS A 108 4.36 12.62 -8.94
C LYS A 108 4.63 14.07 -8.53
N LYS A 109 4.06 14.53 -7.42
CA LYS A 109 4.34 15.87 -6.87
C LYS A 109 5.81 15.97 -6.43
N ALA A 110 6.29 15.03 -5.61
CA ALA A 110 7.69 15.01 -5.17
C ALA A 110 8.68 14.98 -6.34
N ALA A 111 8.40 14.21 -7.39
CA ALA A 111 9.23 14.15 -8.60
C ALA A 111 9.30 15.50 -9.33
N ARG A 112 8.17 16.22 -9.43
CA ARG A 112 8.14 17.58 -10.02
C ARG A 112 8.95 18.58 -9.19
N ASP A 113 9.08 18.34 -7.89
CA ASP A 113 9.86 19.16 -6.96
C ASP A 113 11.35 18.74 -6.92
N GLY A 114 11.79 17.85 -7.82
CA GLY A 114 13.19 17.46 -8.01
C GLY A 114 13.64 16.23 -7.22
N VAL A 115 12.73 15.55 -6.51
CA VAL A 115 13.04 14.29 -5.82
C VAL A 115 13.20 13.16 -6.84
N VAL A 116 14.34 12.46 -6.80
CA VAL A 116 14.53 11.25 -7.61
C VAL A 116 13.68 10.13 -7.02
N LEU A 117 12.72 9.63 -7.79
CA LEU A 117 11.91 8.50 -7.35
C LEU A 117 12.70 7.20 -7.52
N THR A 118 12.72 6.36 -6.48
CA THR A 118 13.35 5.03 -6.49
C THR A 118 12.84 4.15 -7.63
N PHE A 119 11.52 4.18 -7.88
CA PHE A 119 10.89 3.41 -8.95
C PHE A 119 10.36 4.31 -10.04
N LYS A 120 10.49 3.87 -11.31
CA LYS A 120 9.87 4.53 -12.47
C LYS A 120 8.35 4.65 -12.32
N SER A 121 7.72 3.68 -11.64
CA SER A 121 6.35 3.77 -11.18
C SER A 121 6.24 3.10 -9.80
N PRO A 122 5.65 3.75 -8.79
CA PRO A 122 5.42 3.15 -7.48
C PRO A 122 4.39 2.02 -7.50
N CYS A 123 3.65 1.90 -8.60
CA CYS A 123 2.65 0.87 -8.77
C CYS A 123 3.30 -0.53 -8.78
N GLY A 124 4.51 -0.70 -9.31
CA GLY A 124 5.17 -2.01 -9.38
C GLY A 124 5.35 -2.62 -7.99
N TYR A 125 6.06 -1.93 -7.10
CA TYR A 125 6.25 -2.40 -5.72
C TYR A 125 4.91 -2.63 -4.98
N CYS A 126 3.96 -1.70 -5.09
CA CYS A 126 2.65 -1.84 -4.44
C CYS A 126 1.87 -3.06 -4.95
N GLN A 127 1.89 -3.28 -6.27
CA GLN A 127 1.23 -4.41 -6.93
C GLN A 127 1.89 -5.72 -6.51
N ASP A 128 3.20 -5.80 -6.59
CA ASP A 128 3.97 -7.00 -6.25
C ASP A 128 3.78 -7.36 -4.78
N LEU A 129 3.89 -6.38 -3.88
CA LEU A 129 3.70 -6.59 -2.45
C LEU A 129 2.29 -7.07 -2.12
N ASN A 130 1.25 -6.37 -2.59
CA ASN A 130 -0.13 -6.73 -2.23
C ASN A 130 -0.57 -8.04 -2.89
N THR A 131 -0.08 -8.35 -4.10
CA THR A 131 -0.28 -9.66 -4.73
C THR A 131 0.39 -10.76 -3.91
N ALA A 132 1.64 -10.54 -3.50
CA ALA A 132 2.39 -11.50 -2.67
C ALA A 132 1.75 -11.71 -1.28
N ILE A 133 1.16 -10.66 -0.68
CA ILE A 133 0.38 -10.77 0.55
C ILE A 133 -0.87 -11.61 0.29
N ALA A 134 -1.62 -11.30 -0.76
CA ALA A 134 -2.84 -12.01 -1.10
C ALA A 134 -2.59 -13.51 -1.30
N THR A 135 -1.60 -13.89 -2.10
CA THR A 135 -1.20 -15.29 -2.33
C THR A 135 -0.94 -16.06 -1.03
N ARG A 136 -0.48 -15.40 0.03
CA ARG A 136 -0.18 -16.02 1.33
C ARG A 136 -1.38 -16.06 2.27
N TYR A 137 -2.34 -15.16 2.08
CA TYR A 137 -3.31 -14.83 3.11
C TYR A 137 -4.75 -15.17 2.73
N VAL A 138 -5.14 -14.89 1.49
CA VAL A 138 -6.51 -15.16 1.00
C VAL A 138 -6.74 -16.65 0.83
N GLU A 139 -8.01 -17.02 0.65
CA GLU A 139 -8.43 -18.38 0.40
C GLU A 139 -7.71 -18.97 -0.85
N PRO A 140 -7.29 -20.25 -0.86
CA PRO A 140 -6.46 -20.81 -1.93
C PRO A 140 -7.10 -20.83 -3.33
N ASP A 141 -8.43 -20.78 -3.39
CA ASP A 141 -9.23 -20.74 -4.62
C ASP A 141 -9.48 -19.31 -5.12
N VAL A 142 -9.16 -18.29 -4.32
CA VAL A 142 -9.31 -16.88 -4.69
C VAL A 142 -8.02 -16.38 -5.34
N LYS A 143 -8.15 -15.85 -6.55
CA LYS A 143 -7.12 -15.15 -7.30
C LYS A 143 -7.25 -13.65 -7.13
N VAL A 144 -6.21 -13.04 -6.58
CA VAL A 144 -6.10 -11.59 -6.51
C VAL A 144 -5.26 -11.06 -7.69
N SER A 145 -5.76 -10.03 -8.36
CA SER A 145 -5.07 -9.36 -9.47
C SER A 145 -5.21 -7.84 -9.38
N CYS A 146 -4.26 -7.13 -9.98
CA CYS A 146 -4.29 -5.67 -10.10
C CYS A 146 -4.01 -5.26 -11.55
N GLU A 147 -4.79 -4.31 -12.05
CA GLU A 147 -4.56 -3.65 -13.33
C GLU A 147 -4.38 -2.15 -13.09
N GLN A 148 -3.38 -1.54 -13.72
CA GLN A 148 -3.22 -0.09 -13.67
C GLN A 148 -4.27 0.57 -14.59
N ALA A 149 -4.92 1.62 -14.09
CA ALA A 149 -5.96 2.35 -14.81
C ALA A 149 -5.69 3.86 -14.71
N GLY A 150 -4.95 4.41 -15.68
CA GLY A 150 -4.53 5.82 -15.65
C GLY A 150 -3.71 6.14 -14.41
N ASP A 151 -4.22 7.07 -13.60
CA ASP A 151 -3.63 7.51 -12.32
C ASP A 151 -4.10 6.68 -11.12
N GLY A 152 -4.78 5.57 -11.40
CA GLY A 152 -5.36 4.67 -10.44
C GLY A 152 -5.03 3.20 -10.72
N CYS A 153 -5.75 2.30 -10.06
CA CYS A 153 -5.68 0.87 -10.27
C CYS A 153 -6.99 0.17 -9.92
N THR A 154 -7.22 -1.00 -10.52
CA THR A 154 -8.35 -1.87 -10.19
C THR A 154 -7.82 -3.17 -9.63
N TRP A 155 -8.26 -3.52 -8.43
CA TRP A 155 -7.96 -4.78 -7.76
C TRP A 155 -9.19 -5.70 -7.83
N ARG A 156 -8.97 -6.96 -8.18
CA ARG A 156 -10.02 -7.99 -8.21
C ARG A 156 -9.59 -9.17 -7.35
N ALA A 157 -10.50 -9.67 -6.53
CA ALA A 157 -10.36 -10.92 -5.79
C ALA A 157 -11.50 -11.85 -6.21
N GLU A 158 -11.19 -12.82 -7.07
CA GLU A 158 -12.13 -13.70 -7.79
C GLU A 158 -11.81 -15.19 -7.61
#